data_AF-A0A1A7TE31-F1
#
_entry.id   AF-A0A1A7TE31-F1
#
_cell.length_a   1.000
_cell.length_b   1.000
_cell.length_c   1.000
_cell.angle_alpha   90.00
_cell.angle_beta   90.00
_cell.angle_gamma   90.00
#
_symmetry.space_group_name_H-M   'P 1'
#
loop_
_entity.id
_entity.type
_entity.pdbx_description
1 polymer ?
#
loop_
_entity_poly.entity_id
_entity_poly.type
_entity_poly.pdbx_seq_one_letter_code
_entity_poly.pdbx_strand_id
1 'polypeptide(L)'
;ARAAASVMDICRIRPCPAFPYKFKFKFDGCPNCCVASIARSDISFIGTWKDQIRIDQDAVKGYVAGEFPPNGGAHKGSRDWGPFDIEKEVIGLCPTECMKMEGTELVIDDKECTRCMHCINAMPRALRVGKETGLSILVGAKAPIVDGAQMGTLLVPFIEVNKDDDYQAIKDVIELIWDYWMEEGNNRERLGELII
;
A
#
# COMPACT_ATOMS: atom_id res chain seq x y z
N ALA A 1 -15.89 -13.14 36.71
CA ALA A 1 -14.84 -13.24 35.67
C ALA A 1 -14.25 -11.84 35.49
N ARG A 2 -12.98 -11.63 35.82
CA ARG A 2 -12.31 -10.34 35.60
C ARG A 2 -12.12 -10.19 34.10
N ALA A 3 -12.60 -9.09 33.51
CA ALA A 3 -12.19 -8.70 32.17
C ALA A 3 -10.66 -8.64 32.15
N ALA A 4 -10.02 -9.46 31.32
CA ALA A 4 -8.59 -9.30 31.07
C ALA A 4 -8.41 -7.92 30.46
N ALA A 5 -7.58 -7.08 31.07
CA ALA A 5 -7.20 -5.80 30.50
C ALA A 5 -6.56 -6.08 29.13
N SER A 6 -6.92 -5.32 28.09
CA SER A 6 -6.32 -5.54 26.77
C SER A 6 -4.82 -5.31 26.85
N VAL A 7 -4.06 -5.91 25.93
CA VAL A 7 -2.61 -5.68 25.85
C VAL A 7 -2.29 -4.18 25.69
N MET A 8 -3.17 -3.42 25.04
CA MET A 8 -3.06 -1.96 24.96
C MET A 8 -3.15 -1.30 26.34
N ASP A 9 -4.05 -1.76 27.21
CA ASP A 9 -4.18 -1.25 28.57
C ASP A 9 -2.94 -1.55 29.42
N ILE A 10 -2.35 -2.75 29.26
CA ILE A 10 -1.12 -3.16 29.95
C ILE A 10 0.08 -2.35 29.44
N CYS A 11 0.21 -2.15 28.13
CA CYS A 11 1.32 -1.43 27.51
C CYS A 11 1.29 0.08 27.77
N ARG A 12 0.11 0.67 28.04
CA ARG A 12 -0.04 2.10 28.39
C ARG A 12 0.59 2.46 29.74
N ILE A 13 0.72 1.51 30.66
CA ILE A 13 1.24 1.74 32.02
C ILE A 13 2.77 1.64 32.05
N ARG A 14 3.36 0.74 31.26
CA ARG A 14 4.80 0.57 31.10
C ARG A 14 5.09 -0.17 29.78
N PRO A 15 6.11 0.23 29.00
CA PRO A 15 6.60 -0.60 27.91
C PRO A 15 7.08 -1.95 28.47
N CYS A 16 6.26 -2.98 28.33
CA CYS A 16 6.56 -4.32 28.80
C CYS A 16 6.61 -5.25 27.58
N PRO A 17 7.70 -6.02 27.39
CA PRO A 17 7.72 -7.08 26.41
C PRO A 17 6.66 -8.14 26.78
N ALA A 18 5.49 -8.07 26.16
CA ALA A 18 4.35 -8.95 26.41
C ALA A 18 4.13 -10.00 25.30
N PHE A 19 4.91 -9.91 24.22
CA PHE A 19 4.74 -10.73 23.02
C PHE A 19 5.70 -11.93 22.97
N PRO A 20 5.35 -13.01 22.24
CA PRO A 20 6.25 -14.16 22.01
C PRO A 20 7.57 -13.76 21.34
N TYR A 21 7.55 -12.72 20.49
CA TYR A 21 8.76 -12.17 19.88
C TYR A 21 8.63 -10.68 19.50
N LYS A 22 9.53 -10.20 18.63
CA LYS A 22 9.49 -8.81 18.12
C LYS A 22 8.30 -8.62 17.18
N PHE A 23 7.67 -7.45 17.29
CA PHE A 23 6.55 -7.04 16.46
C PHE A 23 6.77 -5.61 15.94
N LYS A 24 6.40 -5.33 14.69
CA LYS A 24 6.69 -4.04 14.03
C LYS A 24 5.49 -3.56 13.22
N PHE A 25 5.21 -2.27 13.35
CA PHE A 25 4.31 -1.52 12.46
C PHE A 25 5.08 -0.66 11.48
N LYS A 26 4.58 -0.54 10.25
CA LYS A 26 4.97 0.50 9.29
C LYS A 26 3.78 0.91 8.43
N PHE A 27 3.74 2.20 8.09
CA PHE A 27 2.63 2.83 7.39
C PHE A 27 3.16 3.48 6.10
N ASP A 28 2.62 3.07 4.96
CA ASP A 28 2.88 3.62 3.64
C ASP A 28 1.64 4.31 3.11
N GLY A 29 1.78 5.52 2.57
CA GLY A 29 0.64 6.30 2.07
C GLY A 29 0.06 5.80 0.74
N CYS A 30 0.80 4.98 -0.01
CA CYS A 30 0.36 4.41 -1.29
C CYS A 30 1.20 3.16 -1.65
N PRO A 31 0.82 2.41 -2.71
CA PRO A 31 1.53 1.20 -3.13
C PRO A 31 2.98 1.39 -3.59
N ASN A 32 3.45 2.63 -3.79
CA ASN A 32 4.88 2.91 -4.02
C ASN A 32 5.76 2.52 -2.82
N CYS A 33 5.16 2.34 -1.64
CA CYS A 33 5.80 1.68 -0.49
C CYS A 33 7.15 2.30 -0.06
N CYS A 34 7.17 3.64 0.09
CA CYS A 34 8.40 4.41 0.35
C CYS A 34 9.10 4.04 1.68
N VAL A 35 8.40 3.57 2.71
CA VAL A 35 9.03 3.08 3.97
C VAL A 35 9.31 1.57 3.93
N ALA A 36 8.93 0.91 2.83
CA ALA A 36 9.02 -0.53 2.62
C ALA A 36 8.31 -1.33 3.73
N SER A 37 7.08 -0.94 4.08
CA SER A 37 6.27 -1.64 5.08
C SER A 37 6.08 -3.12 4.71
N ILE A 38 5.72 -3.42 3.46
CA ILE A 38 5.48 -4.80 2.99
C ILE A 38 6.65 -5.76 3.23
N ALA A 39 7.89 -5.26 3.32
CA ALA A 39 9.07 -6.10 3.53
C ALA A 39 9.66 -6.02 4.95
N ARG A 40 9.27 -5.02 5.75
CA ARG A 40 10.01 -4.64 6.98
C ARG A 40 9.12 -4.48 8.21
N SER A 41 7.87 -4.92 8.18
CA SER A 41 6.95 -4.91 9.33
C SER A 41 6.10 -6.17 9.43
N ASP A 42 5.82 -6.61 10.65
CA ASP A 42 4.92 -7.74 10.93
C ASP A 42 3.49 -7.42 10.47
N ILE A 43 3.05 -6.17 10.66
CA ILE A 43 1.85 -5.63 10.02
C ILE A 43 2.23 -4.39 9.22
N SER A 44 1.92 -4.42 7.94
CA SER A 44 2.07 -3.33 6.99
C SER A 44 0.72 -2.73 6.65
N PHE A 45 0.66 -1.40 6.66
CA PHE A 45 -0.51 -0.62 6.31
C PHE A 45 -0.19 0.18 5.05
N ILE A 46 -0.85 -0.12 3.94
CA ILE A 46 -0.55 0.48 2.63
C ILE A 46 -1.78 1.19 2.10
N GLY A 47 -1.72 2.52 2.00
CA GLY A 47 -2.81 3.36 1.53
C GLY A 47 -3.26 3.00 0.12
N THR A 48 -4.56 3.11 -0.13
CA THR A 48 -5.18 2.88 -1.45
C THR A 48 -6.50 3.66 -1.56
N TRP A 49 -7.20 3.50 -2.68
CA TRP A 49 -8.52 4.06 -2.91
C TRP A 49 -9.44 3.00 -3.54
N LYS A 50 -10.75 3.21 -3.48
CA LYS A 50 -11.75 2.26 -4.04
C LYS A 50 -12.58 2.83 -5.19
N ASP A 51 -12.59 4.15 -5.34
CA ASP A 51 -13.27 4.83 -6.45
C ASP A 51 -12.34 5.01 -7.67
N GLN A 52 -12.75 5.86 -8.61
CA GLN A 52 -12.08 6.01 -9.90
C GLN A 52 -10.84 6.90 -9.81
N ILE A 53 -9.84 6.60 -10.64
CA ILE A 53 -8.72 7.51 -10.88
C ILE A 53 -9.25 8.81 -11.47
N ARG A 54 -8.81 9.93 -10.92
CA ARG A 54 -9.18 11.25 -11.42
C ARG A 54 -8.27 11.63 -12.57
N ILE A 55 -8.85 11.97 -13.72
CA ILE A 55 -8.15 12.28 -14.96
C ILE A 55 -8.42 13.74 -15.33
N ASP A 56 -7.36 14.51 -15.51
CA ASP A 56 -7.38 15.83 -16.14
C ASP A 56 -6.92 15.68 -17.60
N GLN A 57 -7.89 15.71 -18.53
CA GLN A 57 -7.64 15.48 -19.95
C GLN A 57 -6.79 16.58 -20.60
N ASP A 58 -6.86 17.82 -20.10
CA ASP A 58 -6.02 18.90 -20.62
C ASP A 58 -4.56 18.66 -20.22
N ALA A 59 -4.34 18.19 -18.99
CA ALA A 59 -3.01 17.79 -18.57
C ALA A 59 -2.49 16.55 -19.33
N VAL A 60 -3.33 15.58 -19.67
CA VAL A 60 -2.96 14.44 -20.54
C VAL A 60 -2.47 14.95 -21.89
N LYS A 61 -3.21 15.86 -22.53
CA LYS A 61 -2.79 16.48 -23.81
C LYS A 61 -1.45 17.22 -23.66
N GLY A 62 -1.23 17.91 -22.55
CA GLY A 62 0.06 18.55 -22.24
C GLY A 62 1.23 17.56 -22.15
N TYR A 63 1.02 16.36 -21.60
CA TYR A 63 2.04 15.30 -21.62
C TYR A 63 2.32 14.81 -23.05
N VAL A 64 1.28 14.51 -23.83
CA VAL A 64 1.41 14.04 -25.23
C VAL A 64 2.07 15.10 -26.12
N ALA A 65 1.81 16.38 -25.88
CA ALA A 65 2.45 17.50 -26.57
C ALA A 65 3.89 17.79 -26.10
N GLY A 66 4.36 17.11 -25.04
CA GLY A 66 5.70 17.30 -24.49
C GLY A 66 5.87 18.55 -23.62
N GLU A 67 4.77 19.20 -23.22
CA GLU A 67 4.78 20.37 -22.32
C GLU A 67 5.17 20.00 -20.89
N PHE A 68 4.84 18.76 -20.47
CA PHE A 68 5.15 18.23 -19.15
C PHE A 68 6.12 17.06 -19.22
N PRO A 69 7.19 17.05 -18.40
CA PRO A 69 8.11 15.93 -18.37
C PRO A 69 7.45 14.71 -17.70
N PRO A 70 7.52 13.50 -18.30
CA PRO A 70 7.01 12.29 -17.68
C PRO A 70 7.75 11.99 -16.38
N ASN A 71 7.06 11.35 -15.44
CA ASN A 71 7.55 10.98 -14.12
C ASN A 71 8.19 12.15 -13.35
N GLY A 72 7.62 13.35 -13.50
CA GLY A 72 8.14 14.57 -12.88
C GLY A 72 9.57 14.94 -13.33
N GLY A 73 10.04 14.38 -14.45
CA GLY A 73 11.42 14.56 -14.91
C GLY A 73 12.45 13.64 -14.26
N ALA A 74 12.04 12.55 -13.61
CA ALA A 74 12.95 11.61 -12.94
C ALA A 74 14.04 11.02 -13.86
N HIS A 75 13.77 10.91 -15.17
CA HIS A 75 14.72 10.40 -16.16
C HIS A 75 15.52 11.50 -16.88
N LYS A 76 15.34 12.77 -16.51
CA LYS A 76 16.04 13.89 -17.14
C LYS A 76 17.53 13.77 -16.88
N GLY A 77 18.32 13.66 -17.94
CA GLY A 77 19.79 13.60 -17.87
C GLY A 77 20.38 12.20 -17.63
N SER A 78 19.56 11.14 -17.51
CA SER A 78 20.11 9.77 -17.44
C SER A 78 20.61 9.27 -18.79
N ARG A 79 19.82 9.52 -19.83
CA ARG A 79 20.10 9.31 -21.27
C ARG A 79 19.01 10.00 -22.09
N ASP A 80 19.20 10.08 -23.39
CA ASP A 80 18.11 10.46 -24.30
C ASP A 80 17.16 9.27 -24.49
N TRP A 81 15.93 9.41 -24.01
CA TRP A 81 14.87 8.41 -24.15
C TRP A 81 13.94 8.71 -25.33
N GLY A 82 14.12 9.85 -26.02
CA GLY A 82 13.18 10.37 -27.01
C GLY A 82 12.01 11.14 -26.39
N PRO A 83 11.07 11.61 -27.24
CA PRO A 83 9.84 12.24 -26.79
C PRO A 83 8.95 11.24 -26.08
N PHE A 84 8.13 11.75 -25.15
CA PHE A 84 7.17 10.93 -24.41
C PHE A 84 6.19 10.23 -25.36
N ASP A 85 6.03 8.93 -25.17
CA ASP A 85 5.08 8.09 -25.89
C ASP A 85 4.11 7.42 -24.90
N ILE A 86 2.88 7.94 -24.83
CA ILE A 86 1.87 7.46 -23.87
C ILE A 86 1.52 5.98 -24.06
N GLU A 87 1.62 5.47 -25.29
CA GLU A 87 1.33 4.07 -25.60
C GLU A 87 2.45 3.17 -25.05
N LYS A 88 3.71 3.55 -25.28
CA LYS A 88 4.87 2.75 -24.83
C LYS A 88 5.19 2.90 -23.35
N GLU A 89 4.93 4.06 -22.77
CA GLU A 89 5.39 4.39 -21.41
C GLU A 89 4.27 4.28 -20.36
N VAL A 90 2.99 4.28 -20.76
CA VAL A 90 1.86 4.20 -19.82
C VAL A 90 0.93 3.05 -20.16
N ILE A 91 0.29 3.09 -21.34
CA ILE A 91 -0.80 2.16 -21.68
C ILE A 91 -0.27 0.73 -21.82
N GLY A 92 0.75 0.51 -22.64
CA GLY A 92 1.37 -0.80 -22.86
C GLY A 92 2.17 -1.33 -21.67
N LEU A 93 2.33 -0.54 -20.60
CA LEU A 93 2.96 -0.95 -19.34
C LEU A 93 1.93 -1.12 -18.20
N CYS A 94 0.64 -0.89 -18.47
CA CYS A 94 -0.40 -1.13 -17.49
C CYS A 94 -0.53 -2.65 -17.25
N PRO A 95 -0.33 -3.16 -16.01
CA PRO A 95 -0.25 -4.59 -15.75
C PRO A 95 -1.56 -5.35 -16.03
N THR A 96 -2.70 -4.66 -16.08
CA THR A 96 -4.01 -5.25 -16.37
C THR A 96 -4.57 -4.80 -17.71
N GLU A 97 -3.80 -4.07 -18.51
CA GLU A 97 -4.22 -3.60 -19.84
C GLU A 97 -5.56 -2.82 -19.82
N CYS A 98 -5.88 -2.18 -18.67
CA CYS A 98 -7.16 -1.52 -18.43
C CYS A 98 -7.23 -0.06 -18.93
N MET A 99 -6.26 0.38 -19.73
CA MET A 99 -6.14 1.77 -20.20
C MET A 99 -6.16 1.82 -21.72
N LYS A 100 -6.75 2.88 -22.29
CA LYS A 100 -6.73 3.11 -23.74
C LYS A 100 -6.92 4.59 -24.07
N MET A 101 -6.50 4.98 -25.27
CA MET A 101 -6.88 6.26 -25.86
C MET A 101 -8.17 6.10 -26.68
N GLU A 102 -9.17 6.91 -26.40
CA GLU A 102 -10.34 7.10 -27.26
C GLU A 102 -10.21 8.45 -27.97
N GLY A 103 -9.70 8.42 -29.21
CA GLY A 103 -9.32 9.65 -29.92
C GLY A 103 -8.17 10.36 -29.22
N THR A 104 -8.46 11.50 -28.57
CA THR A 104 -7.48 12.29 -27.82
C THR A 104 -7.65 12.17 -26.30
N GLU A 105 -8.61 11.41 -25.82
CA GLU A 105 -8.90 11.27 -24.39
C GLU A 105 -8.37 9.94 -23.84
N LEU A 106 -7.78 10.00 -22.65
CA LEU A 106 -7.36 8.81 -21.92
C LEU A 106 -8.54 8.25 -21.12
N VAL A 107 -8.84 6.98 -21.33
CA VAL A 107 -9.89 6.25 -20.62
C VAL A 107 -9.25 5.11 -19.82
N ILE A 108 -9.74 4.92 -18.59
CA ILE A 108 -9.30 3.87 -17.67
C ILE A 108 -10.53 3.08 -17.25
N ASP A 109 -10.48 1.76 -17.38
CA ASP A 109 -11.44 0.86 -16.74
C ASP A 109 -11.00 0.59 -15.30
N ASP A 110 -11.48 1.41 -14.37
CA ASP A 110 -11.11 1.32 -12.95
C ASP A 110 -11.50 -0.02 -12.31
N LYS A 111 -12.48 -0.74 -12.87
CA LYS A 111 -12.88 -2.07 -12.33
C LYS A 111 -11.76 -3.10 -12.48
N GLU A 112 -11.02 -3.01 -13.58
CA GLU A 112 -9.88 -3.88 -13.89
C GLU A 112 -8.55 -3.27 -13.39
N CYS A 113 -8.59 -2.11 -12.72
CA CYS A 113 -7.40 -1.47 -12.19
C CYS A 113 -6.98 -2.08 -10.84
N THR A 114 -5.74 -2.56 -10.77
CA THR A 114 -5.12 -3.07 -9.52
C THR A 114 -4.42 -1.98 -8.68
N ARG A 115 -4.50 -0.71 -9.11
CA ARG A 115 -3.96 0.46 -8.38
C ARG A 115 -2.44 0.39 -8.14
N CYS A 116 -1.68 -0.09 -9.13
CA CYS A 116 -0.21 -0.26 -9.05
C CYS A 116 0.62 1.03 -9.01
N MET A 117 -0.02 2.21 -9.11
CA MET A 117 0.58 3.55 -9.19
C MET A 117 1.36 3.91 -10.47
N HIS A 118 1.65 2.98 -11.39
CA HIS A 118 2.48 3.25 -12.58
C HIS A 118 2.04 4.49 -13.37
N CYS A 119 0.78 4.54 -13.79
CA CYS A 119 0.25 5.65 -14.58
C CYS A 119 0.25 6.98 -13.82
N ILE A 120 -0.10 6.97 -12.53
CA ILE A 120 -0.05 8.16 -11.66
C ILE A 120 1.39 8.65 -11.47
N ASN A 121 2.34 7.73 -11.30
CA ASN A 121 3.76 8.05 -11.20
C ASN A 121 4.27 8.66 -12.50
N ALA A 122 3.86 8.12 -13.65
CA ALA A 122 4.28 8.62 -14.97
C ALA A 122 3.66 9.99 -15.30
N MET A 123 2.39 10.23 -14.96
CA MET A 123 1.67 11.46 -15.28
C MET A 123 1.04 12.13 -14.06
N PRO A 124 1.83 12.54 -13.04
CA PRO A 124 1.29 12.99 -11.75
C PRO A 124 0.52 14.31 -11.81
N ARG A 125 0.69 15.11 -12.88
CA ARG A 125 -0.12 16.33 -13.09
C ARG A 125 -1.51 16.01 -13.63
N ALA A 126 -1.65 14.92 -14.38
CA ALA A 126 -2.88 14.56 -15.08
C ALA A 126 -3.71 13.52 -14.32
N LEU A 127 -3.04 12.56 -13.67
CA LEU A 127 -3.68 11.45 -12.98
C LEU A 127 -3.53 11.61 -11.47
N ARG A 128 -4.63 11.43 -10.73
CA ARG A 128 -4.64 11.44 -9.27
C ARG A 128 -5.41 10.26 -8.72
N VAL A 129 -5.02 9.84 -7.52
CA VAL A 129 -5.76 8.85 -6.72
C VAL A 129 -7.23 9.26 -6.59
N GLY A 130 -8.11 8.28 -6.40
CA GLY A 130 -9.52 8.52 -6.09
C GLY A 130 -9.73 9.31 -4.79
N LYS A 131 -10.97 9.70 -4.51
CA LYS A 131 -11.37 10.45 -3.31
C LYS A 131 -11.71 9.54 -2.15
N GLU A 132 -12.15 8.32 -2.42
CA GLU A 132 -12.56 7.36 -1.41
C GLU A 132 -11.35 6.53 -0.96
N THR A 133 -10.60 7.12 -0.04
CA THR A 133 -9.31 6.59 0.42
C THR A 133 -9.45 5.67 1.63
N GLY A 134 -8.56 4.69 1.71
CA GLY A 134 -8.40 3.80 2.86
C GLY A 134 -7.02 3.17 2.82
N LEU A 135 -6.87 2.00 3.43
CA LEU A 135 -5.63 1.22 3.33
C LEU A 135 -5.90 -0.27 3.24
N SER A 136 -4.92 -1.00 2.74
CA SER A 136 -4.84 -2.46 2.84
C SER A 136 -3.94 -2.85 4.01
N ILE A 137 -4.28 -3.94 4.68
CA ILE A 137 -3.45 -4.52 5.75
C ILE A 137 -2.82 -5.80 5.22
N LEU A 138 -1.50 -5.88 5.26
CA LEU A 138 -0.74 -7.08 4.92
C LEU A 138 0.13 -7.50 6.10
N VAL A 139 0.30 -8.80 6.31
CA VAL A 139 0.89 -9.35 7.54
C VAL A 139 1.98 -10.38 7.25
N GLY A 140 2.91 -10.52 8.19
CA GLY A 140 3.89 -11.62 8.22
C GLY A 140 5.29 -11.27 7.71
N ALA A 141 5.60 -10.03 7.33
CA ALA A 141 6.91 -9.74 6.76
C ALA A 141 8.08 -9.96 7.76
N LYS A 142 9.11 -10.68 7.32
CA LYS A 142 10.30 -10.95 8.13
C LYS A 142 11.55 -11.22 7.29
N ALA A 143 12.69 -10.99 7.95
CA ALA A 143 13.99 -11.43 7.48
C ALA A 143 14.12 -12.97 7.57
N PRO A 144 15.15 -13.58 6.94
CA PRO A 144 15.24 -15.03 6.76
C PRO A 144 15.08 -15.90 8.00
N ILE A 145 15.67 -15.53 9.15
CA ILE A 145 15.68 -16.40 10.33
C ILE A 145 14.27 -16.47 10.96
N VAL A 146 13.69 -17.64 11.25
CA VAL A 146 14.22 -19.02 11.05
C VAL A 146 13.79 -19.61 9.69
N ASP A 147 12.49 -19.57 9.37
CA ASP A 147 11.90 -20.34 8.25
C ASP A 147 11.80 -19.57 6.92
N GLY A 148 12.83 -18.80 6.59
CA GLY A 148 12.91 -18.04 5.34
C GLY A 148 12.36 -16.61 5.42
N ALA A 149 12.68 -15.84 4.38
CA ALA A 149 12.27 -14.45 4.27
C ALA A 149 10.84 -14.39 3.71
N GLN A 150 10.05 -13.48 4.26
CA GLN A 150 8.65 -13.29 3.88
C GLN A 150 8.37 -11.81 3.66
N MET A 151 7.57 -11.52 2.65
CA MET A 151 6.88 -10.23 2.50
C MET A 151 5.48 -10.34 3.11
N GLY A 152 4.85 -9.19 3.35
CA GLY A 152 3.49 -9.12 3.87
C GLY A 152 2.50 -9.75 2.90
N THR A 153 1.67 -10.66 3.41
CA THR A 153 0.56 -11.29 2.69
C THR A 153 -0.72 -10.50 2.95
N LEU A 154 -1.49 -10.22 1.90
CA LEU A 154 -2.73 -9.45 1.99
C LEU A 154 -3.74 -10.13 2.92
N LEU A 155 -4.15 -9.44 3.99
CA LEU A 155 -5.14 -9.92 4.95
C LEU A 155 -6.47 -9.16 4.81
N VAL A 156 -6.40 -7.82 4.83
CA VAL A 156 -7.58 -6.96 4.66
C VAL A 156 -7.41 -6.15 3.39
N PRO A 157 -8.21 -6.41 2.33
CA PRO A 157 -8.09 -5.72 1.05
C PRO A 157 -8.32 -4.21 1.15
N PHE A 158 -9.29 -3.80 1.96
CA PHE A 158 -9.62 -2.39 2.18
C PHE A 158 -10.21 -2.19 3.57
N ILE A 159 -9.69 -1.19 4.28
CA ILE A 159 -10.26 -0.69 5.53
C ILE A 159 -10.21 0.84 5.50
N GLU A 160 -11.27 1.46 5.99
CA GLU A 160 -11.35 2.91 6.09
C GLU A 160 -10.40 3.42 7.19
N VAL A 161 -9.77 4.56 6.94
CA VAL A 161 -8.90 5.23 7.91
C VAL A 161 -9.70 6.36 8.54
N ASN A 162 -10.46 6.04 9.58
CA ASN A 162 -11.26 7.00 10.30
C ASN A 162 -10.51 7.50 11.54
N LYS A 163 -10.24 8.81 11.60
CA LYS A 163 -9.62 9.42 12.78
C LYS A 163 -10.66 9.74 13.87
N ASP A 164 -11.91 9.97 13.48
CA ASP A 164 -12.96 10.45 14.38
C ASP A 164 -13.42 9.36 15.35
N ASP A 165 -13.24 8.09 15.00
CA ASP A 165 -13.44 6.93 15.87
C ASP A 165 -12.14 6.40 16.50
N ASP A 166 -11.05 7.19 16.44
CA ASP A 166 -9.72 6.79 16.92
C ASP A 166 -9.21 5.50 16.23
N TYR A 167 -9.49 5.34 14.93
CA TYR A 167 -9.04 4.23 14.09
C TYR A 167 -9.52 2.86 14.57
N GLN A 168 -10.75 2.80 15.11
CA GLN A 168 -11.25 1.61 15.82
C GLN A 168 -11.16 0.35 14.97
N ALA A 169 -11.63 0.41 13.72
CA ALA A 169 -11.61 -0.75 12.82
C ALA A 169 -10.19 -1.30 12.58
N ILE A 170 -9.17 -0.43 12.52
CA ILE A 170 -7.77 -0.84 12.36
C ILE A 170 -7.25 -1.46 13.65
N LYS A 171 -7.59 -0.87 14.80
CA LYS A 171 -7.22 -1.40 16.12
C LYS A 171 -7.82 -2.77 16.37
N ASP A 172 -9.08 -2.99 16.00
CA ASP A 172 -9.75 -4.29 16.14
C ASP A 172 -9.00 -5.40 15.40
N VAL A 173 -8.55 -5.12 14.16
CA VAL A 173 -7.72 -6.08 13.40
C VAL A 173 -6.38 -6.35 14.09
N ILE A 174 -5.73 -5.31 14.62
CA ILE A 174 -4.45 -5.45 15.34
C ILE A 174 -4.64 -6.29 16.61
N GLU A 175 -5.66 -6.01 17.41
CA GLU A 175 -5.95 -6.71 18.66
C GLU A 175 -6.27 -8.18 18.40
N LEU A 176 -7.09 -8.49 17.39
CA LEU A 176 -7.37 -9.88 17.00
C LEU A 176 -6.10 -10.66 16.60
N ILE A 177 -5.19 -10.02 15.85
CA ILE A 177 -3.91 -10.64 15.48
C ILE A 177 -3.04 -10.86 16.71
N TRP A 178 -2.97 -9.89 17.62
CA TRP A 178 -2.21 -10.02 18.85
C TRP A 178 -2.75 -11.09 19.76
N ASP A 179 -4.07 -11.13 19.99
CA ASP A 179 -4.71 -12.13 20.84
C ASP A 179 -4.42 -13.55 20.34
N TYR A 180 -4.56 -13.77 19.02
CA TYR A 180 -4.24 -15.07 18.41
C TYR A 180 -2.75 -15.41 18.50
N TRP A 181 -1.86 -14.49 18.11
CA TRP A 181 -0.42 -14.75 18.11
C TRP A 181 0.17 -14.89 19.52
N MET A 182 -0.38 -14.20 20.52
CA MET A 182 0.07 -14.33 21.90
C MET A 182 -0.31 -15.65 22.55
N GLU A 183 -1.45 -16.23 22.16
CA GLU A 183 -1.92 -17.51 22.68
C GLU A 183 -1.22 -18.68 21.98
N GLU A 184 -1.13 -18.65 20.64
CA GLU A 184 -0.66 -19.79 19.84
C GLU A 184 0.82 -19.71 19.45
N GLY A 185 1.44 -18.52 19.53
CA GLY A 185 2.80 -18.30 19.08
C GLY A 185 3.85 -18.97 19.96
N ASN A 186 4.75 -19.75 19.36
CA ASN A 186 5.88 -20.35 20.05
C ASN A 186 6.90 -19.30 20.52
N ASN A 187 7.76 -19.70 21.47
CA ASN A 187 8.83 -18.83 21.96
C ASN A 187 9.75 -18.39 20.80
N ARG A 188 9.88 -17.07 20.61
CA ARG A 188 10.67 -16.44 19.54
C ARG A 188 10.18 -16.76 18.12
N GLU A 189 8.91 -17.09 17.97
CA GLU A 189 8.26 -17.25 16.67
C GLU A 189 7.63 -15.91 16.23
N ARG A 190 7.87 -15.52 14.99
CA ARG A 190 7.29 -14.30 14.39
C ARG A 190 5.87 -14.59 13.90
N LEU A 191 5.04 -13.56 13.81
CA LEU A 191 3.70 -13.67 13.24
C LEU A 191 3.70 -14.38 11.86
N GLY A 192 4.64 -14.04 10.99
CA GLY A 192 4.74 -14.67 9.67
C GLY A 192 5.15 -16.15 9.68
N GLU A 193 5.81 -16.61 10.75
CA GLU A 193 6.10 -18.04 10.95
C GLU A 193 4.85 -18.78 11.43
N LEU A 194 4.06 -18.19 12.34
CA LEU A 194 2.80 -18.76 12.81
C LEU A 194 1.73 -18.90 11.70
N ILE A 195 1.74 -18.01 10.70
CA ILE A 195 0.73 -18.00 9.63
C ILE A 195 0.91 -19.14 8.61
N ILE A 196 2.12 -19.73 8.51
CA ILE A 196 2.47 -20.75 7.51
C ILE A 196 2.50 -22.14 8.16
#